data_AF-A0A0R2CSE1-F1
#
_entry.id   AF-A0A0R2CSE1-F1
#
_cell.length_a   1.000
_cell.length_b   1.000
_cell.length_c   1.000
_cell.angle_alpha   90.00
_cell.angle_beta   90.00
_cell.angle_gamma   90.00
#
_symmetry.space_group_name_H-M   'P 1'
#
loop_
_entity.id
_entity.type
_entity.pdbx_description
1 polymer ?
#
loop_
_entity_poly.entity_id
_entity_poly.type
_entity_poly.pdbx_seq_one_letter_code
_entity_poly.pdbx_strand_id
1 'polypeptide(L)'
;MNFDEIRGNALANKNDFNELAELARQMSSEKANFSSVVAWFRNRKRMLSRSFEPIKNSMNTKKNDEVEEMEAIVQYAERALSLTEDQELESAWKFIDRIESYYDMDLGLKSNSPQEQLANLEEALAMYQNTLKDLVDQSGDTQILNNRIERTESMILDVKHAKDLDISTINSDIYIWNDTLDRLDIDVPHLEPVPDNYNRERVEQLKTQMRGVLGRLRNRYYLNIFIKPFQIAKKIAHDISEDRGQRAFDSRYNELIAANEEAVDIFNKKYWQITGNRWQRISTNRCGYVSVAPTHDPI
;
A
#
# COMPACT_ATOMS: atom_id res chain seq x y z
N MET A 1 51.39 -11.09 18.77
CA MET A 1 50.15 -10.51 19.31
C MET A 1 50.27 -10.49 20.82
N ASN A 2 50.23 -9.32 21.44
CA ASN A 2 50.37 -9.19 22.90
C ASN A 2 49.00 -9.32 23.60
N PHE A 3 49.00 -9.50 24.92
CA PHE A 3 47.75 -9.70 25.69
C PHE A 3 46.82 -8.48 25.66
N ASP A 4 47.37 -7.28 25.55
CA ASP A 4 46.60 -6.05 25.41
C ASP A 4 45.83 -5.97 24.08
N GLU A 5 46.42 -6.46 22.99
CA GLU A 5 45.78 -6.58 21.68
C GLU A 5 44.65 -7.61 21.70
N ILE A 6 44.82 -8.75 22.38
CA ILE A 6 43.77 -9.76 22.54
C ILE A 6 42.59 -9.17 23.34
N ARG A 7 42.89 -8.47 24.44
CA ARG A 7 41.90 -7.78 25.28
C ARG A 7 41.15 -6.70 24.52
N GLY A 8 41.88 -5.83 23.81
CA GLY A 8 41.31 -4.77 22.99
C GLY A 8 40.39 -5.31 21.90
N ASN A 9 40.82 -6.38 21.21
CA ASN A 9 40.01 -7.04 20.19
C ASN A 9 38.77 -7.72 20.76
N ALA A 10 38.87 -8.40 21.90
CA ALA A 10 37.72 -9.05 22.53
C ALA A 10 36.68 -8.00 22.98
N LEU A 11 37.14 -6.89 23.57
CA LEU A 11 36.25 -5.80 24.00
C LEU A 11 35.56 -5.14 22.80
N ALA A 12 36.30 -4.94 21.72
CA ALA A 12 35.75 -4.32 20.53
C ALA A 12 34.76 -5.24 19.79
N ASN A 13 35.02 -6.56 19.75
CA ASN A 13 34.06 -7.54 19.26
C ASN A 13 32.77 -7.53 20.10
N LYS A 14 32.88 -7.51 21.43
CA LYS A 14 31.74 -7.40 22.34
C LYS A 14 30.89 -6.17 22.01
N ASN A 15 31.53 -5.01 21.86
CA ASN A 15 30.84 -3.75 21.59
C ASN A 15 30.14 -3.77 20.22
N ASP A 16 30.80 -4.28 19.18
CA ASP A 16 30.17 -4.39 17.85
C ASP A 16 29.00 -5.37 17.84
N PHE A 17 29.06 -6.51 18.54
CA PHE A 17 27.91 -7.42 18.64
C PHE A 17 26.74 -6.79 19.40
N ASN A 18 27.02 -6.02 20.44
CA ASN A 18 25.99 -5.28 21.18
C ASN A 18 25.32 -4.20 20.33
N GLU A 19 26.13 -3.46 19.56
CA GLU A 19 25.62 -2.45 18.61
C GLU A 19 24.76 -3.11 17.52
N LEU A 20 25.22 -4.23 16.96
CA LEU A 20 24.45 -4.99 15.97
C LEU A 20 23.12 -5.52 16.55
N ALA A 21 23.13 -5.97 17.80
CA ALA A 21 21.92 -6.43 18.49
C ALA A 21 20.91 -5.28 18.66
N GLU A 22 21.36 -4.11 19.10
CA GLU A 22 20.47 -2.95 19.28
C GLU A 22 19.91 -2.46 17.93
N LEU A 23 20.73 -2.43 16.88
CA LEU A 23 20.26 -2.09 15.53
C LEU A 23 19.26 -3.11 14.98
N ALA A 24 19.46 -4.42 15.25
CA ALA A 24 18.49 -5.46 14.86
C ALA A 24 17.14 -5.28 15.58
N ARG A 25 17.16 -4.89 16.85
CA ARG A 25 15.96 -4.58 17.63
C ARG A 25 15.22 -3.35 17.07
N GLN A 26 15.94 -2.29 16.72
CA GLN A 26 15.37 -1.10 16.10
C GLN A 26 14.77 -1.42 14.73
N MET A 27 15.47 -2.18 13.89
CA MET A 27 14.96 -2.67 12.60
C MET A 27 13.67 -3.49 12.76
N SER A 28 13.61 -4.35 13.78
CA SER A 28 12.41 -5.13 14.10
C SER A 28 11.23 -4.23 14.46
N SER A 29 11.45 -3.20 15.28
CA SER A 29 10.43 -2.21 15.66
C SER A 29 9.92 -1.42 14.46
N GLU A 30 10.80 -0.94 13.57
CA GLU A 30 10.39 -0.24 12.36
C GLU A 30 9.59 -1.14 11.40
N LYS A 31 9.98 -2.42 11.30
CA LYS A 31 9.21 -3.42 10.54
C LYS A 31 7.86 -3.75 11.18
N ALA A 32 7.73 -3.65 12.50
CA ALA A 32 6.45 -3.78 13.19
C ALA A 32 5.53 -2.59 12.86
N ASN A 33 6.07 -1.37 12.76
CA ASN A 33 5.30 -0.21 12.31
C ASN A 33 4.75 -0.43 10.90
N PHE A 34 5.55 -0.97 9.97
CA PHE A 34 5.09 -1.35 8.63
C PHE A 34 3.98 -2.40 8.63
N SER A 35 3.96 -3.32 9.59
CA SER A 35 2.90 -4.35 9.69
C SER A 35 1.51 -3.75 9.90
N SER A 36 1.42 -2.59 10.56
CA SER A 36 0.17 -1.87 10.76
C SER A 36 -0.34 -1.24 9.45
N VAL A 37 0.56 -0.74 8.60
CA VAL A 37 0.25 -0.26 7.24
C VAL A 37 -0.27 -1.41 6.39
N VAL A 38 0.39 -2.57 6.41
CA VAL A 38 -0.07 -3.76 5.66
C VAL A 38 -1.44 -4.25 6.17
N ALA A 39 -1.67 -4.21 7.49
CA ALA A 39 -2.95 -4.56 8.08
C ALA A 39 -4.06 -3.57 7.68
N TRP A 40 -3.73 -2.28 7.65
CA TRP A 40 -4.60 -1.21 7.16
C TRP A 40 -5.06 -1.51 5.73
N PHE A 41 -4.12 -1.78 4.82
CA PHE A 41 -4.42 -2.13 3.43
C PHE A 41 -5.25 -3.41 3.28
N ARG A 42 -4.97 -4.46 4.07
CA ARG A 42 -5.74 -5.71 4.03
C ARG A 42 -7.20 -5.51 4.45
N ASN A 43 -7.43 -4.73 5.50
CA ASN A 43 -8.77 -4.44 5.97
C ASN A 43 -9.53 -3.58 4.96
N ARG A 44 -8.87 -2.58 4.38
CA ARG A 44 -9.47 -1.69 3.39
C ARG A 44 -9.77 -2.38 2.05
N LYS A 45 -8.91 -3.30 1.59
CA LYS A 45 -9.21 -4.15 0.43
C LYS A 45 -10.53 -4.89 0.59
N ARG A 46 -10.77 -5.49 1.76
CA ARG A 46 -12.02 -6.22 2.04
C ARG A 46 -13.22 -5.29 2.05
N MET A 47 -13.07 -4.08 2.56
CA MET A 47 -14.14 -3.07 2.59
C MET A 47 -14.46 -2.59 1.16
N LEU A 48 -13.44 -2.30 0.37
CA LEU A 48 -13.55 -1.87 -1.02
C LEU A 48 -14.18 -2.95 -1.89
N SER A 49 -13.74 -4.21 -1.82
CA SER A 49 -14.39 -5.30 -2.58
C SER A 49 -15.87 -5.46 -2.22
N ARG A 50 -16.23 -5.36 -0.93
CA ARG A 50 -17.64 -5.44 -0.49
C ARG A 50 -18.50 -4.27 -0.94
N SER A 51 -17.88 -3.12 -1.18
CA SER A 51 -18.57 -1.87 -1.52
C SER A 51 -18.59 -1.63 -3.03
N PHE A 52 -17.56 -2.06 -3.76
CA PHE A 52 -17.42 -1.89 -5.20
C PHE A 52 -18.22 -2.90 -6.00
N GLU A 53 -18.44 -4.12 -5.51
CA GLU A 53 -19.24 -5.10 -6.24
C GLU A 53 -20.70 -4.64 -6.44
N PRO A 54 -21.39 -4.09 -5.42
CA PRO A 54 -22.71 -3.49 -5.59
C PRO A 54 -22.72 -2.31 -6.57
N ILE A 55 -21.72 -1.42 -6.52
CA ILE A 55 -21.62 -0.25 -7.38
C ILE A 55 -21.32 -0.67 -8.84
N LYS A 56 -20.38 -1.60 -9.07
CA LYS A 56 -20.12 -2.17 -10.40
C LYS A 56 -21.36 -2.87 -10.96
N ASN A 57 -22.10 -3.60 -10.12
CA ASN A 57 -23.31 -4.27 -10.55
C ASN A 57 -24.44 -3.28 -10.88
N SER A 58 -24.62 -2.22 -10.09
CA SER A 58 -25.62 -1.18 -10.40
C SER A 58 -25.25 -0.33 -11.62
N MET A 59 -23.95 -0.10 -11.87
CA MET A 59 -23.47 0.66 -13.03
C MET A 59 -23.55 -0.14 -14.33
N ASN A 60 -23.30 -1.45 -14.31
CA ASN A 60 -23.33 -2.28 -15.53
C ASN A 60 -24.74 -2.67 -16.01
N THR A 61 -25.75 -2.68 -15.13
CA THR A 61 -27.11 -3.16 -15.48
C THR A 61 -28.06 -2.07 -15.99
N LYS A 62 -27.69 -0.78 -15.91
CA LYS A 62 -28.57 0.32 -16.35
C LYS A 62 -28.04 1.16 -17.52
N LYS A 63 -26.74 1.13 -17.85
CA LYS A 63 -26.10 2.31 -18.47
C LYS A 63 -25.70 2.23 -19.93
N ASN A 64 -25.38 1.05 -20.47
CA ASN A 64 -25.05 0.94 -21.89
C ASN A 64 -26.31 0.82 -22.76
N ASP A 65 -27.28 0.04 -22.30
CA ASP A 65 -28.52 -0.17 -23.04
C ASP A 65 -29.36 1.13 -23.10
N GLU A 66 -29.51 1.86 -21.98
CA GLU A 66 -30.28 3.13 -21.95
C GLU A 66 -29.64 4.25 -22.77
N VAL A 67 -28.30 4.31 -22.87
CA VAL A 67 -27.59 5.31 -23.70
C VAL A 67 -27.69 4.97 -25.18
N GLU A 68 -27.43 3.72 -25.58
CA GLU A 68 -27.58 3.29 -26.98
C GLU A 68 -29.04 3.46 -27.46
N GLU A 69 -30.01 3.16 -26.59
CA GLU A 69 -31.43 3.37 -26.88
C GLU A 69 -31.79 4.86 -27.03
N MET A 70 -31.30 5.74 -26.14
CA MET A 70 -31.57 7.17 -26.25
C MET A 70 -30.87 7.84 -27.45
N GLU A 71 -29.66 7.39 -27.81
CA GLU A 71 -29.01 7.84 -29.05
C GLU A 71 -29.82 7.44 -30.29
N ALA A 72 -30.38 6.22 -30.31
CA ALA A 72 -31.25 5.77 -31.38
C ALA A 72 -32.55 6.61 -31.46
N ILE A 73 -33.13 7.00 -30.32
CA ILE A 73 -34.31 7.87 -30.27
C ILE A 73 -34.01 9.25 -30.83
N VAL A 74 -32.91 9.88 -30.42
CA VAL A 74 -32.51 11.19 -30.95
C VAL A 74 -32.33 11.11 -32.48
N GLN A 75 -31.67 10.07 -32.99
CA GLN A 75 -31.51 9.87 -34.44
C GLN A 75 -32.83 9.66 -35.17
N TYR A 76 -33.76 8.88 -34.60
CA TYR A 76 -35.08 8.68 -35.20
C TYR A 76 -35.93 9.95 -35.15
N ALA A 77 -35.84 10.73 -34.07
CA ALA A 77 -36.56 11.99 -33.92
C ALA A 77 -36.02 13.05 -34.90
N GLU A 78 -34.69 13.19 -35.03
CA GLU A 78 -34.06 14.07 -36.04
C GLU A 78 -34.48 13.69 -37.47
N ARG A 79 -34.57 12.38 -37.75
CA ARG A 79 -35.01 11.89 -39.05
C ARG A 79 -36.49 12.16 -39.30
N ALA A 80 -37.35 11.98 -38.30
CA ALA A 80 -38.78 12.31 -38.40
C ALA A 80 -39.00 13.81 -38.60
N LEU A 81 -38.19 14.65 -37.96
CA LEU A 81 -38.25 16.11 -38.08
C LEU A 81 -37.92 16.57 -39.50
N SER A 82 -36.80 16.09 -40.06
CA SER A 82 -36.42 16.34 -41.46
C SER A 82 -37.50 15.89 -42.46
N LEU A 83 -38.11 14.72 -42.25
CA LEU A 83 -39.18 14.23 -43.13
C LEU A 83 -40.47 15.03 -43.01
N THR A 84 -40.77 15.57 -41.82
CA THR A 84 -41.91 16.49 -41.60
C THR A 84 -41.69 17.83 -42.30
N GLU A 85 -40.46 18.38 -42.26
CA GLU A 85 -40.06 19.59 -43.00
C GLU A 85 -40.19 19.40 -44.51
N ASP A 86 -39.80 18.23 -45.01
CA ASP A 86 -39.93 17.83 -46.43
C ASP A 86 -41.36 17.45 -46.84
N GLN A 87 -42.35 17.55 -45.92
CA GLN A 87 -43.75 17.18 -46.11
C GLN A 87 -44.00 15.68 -46.43
N GLU A 88 -43.03 14.80 -46.14
CA GLU A 88 -43.13 13.35 -46.30
C GLU A 88 -43.74 12.68 -45.06
N LEU A 89 -44.99 13.06 -44.73
CA LEU A 89 -45.65 12.67 -43.48
C LEU A 89 -45.69 11.14 -43.30
N GLU A 90 -46.10 10.37 -44.31
CA GLU A 90 -46.21 8.91 -44.18
C GLU A 90 -44.86 8.23 -43.86
N SER A 91 -43.75 8.80 -44.31
CA SER A 91 -42.40 8.34 -43.97
C SER A 91 -42.00 8.76 -42.55
N ALA A 92 -42.32 9.99 -42.14
CA ALA A 92 -42.06 10.48 -40.78
C ALA A 92 -42.79 9.63 -39.72
N TRP A 93 -44.02 9.19 -40.02
CA TRP A 93 -44.83 8.39 -39.10
C TRP A 93 -44.20 7.03 -38.79
N LYS A 94 -43.50 6.42 -39.75
CA LYS A 94 -42.77 5.16 -39.51
C LYS A 94 -41.67 5.31 -38.47
N PHE A 95 -41.05 6.49 -38.37
CA PHE A 95 -40.04 6.77 -37.36
C PHE A 95 -40.67 7.11 -36.01
N ILE A 96 -41.77 7.87 -36.00
CA ILE A 96 -42.55 8.17 -34.78
C ILE A 96 -43.11 6.89 -34.16
N ASP A 97 -43.74 6.02 -34.96
CA ASP A 97 -44.25 4.73 -34.51
C ASP A 97 -43.15 3.86 -33.90
N ARG A 98 -41.93 3.96 -34.43
CA ARG A 98 -40.77 3.24 -33.92
C ARG A 98 -40.36 3.76 -32.55
N ILE A 99 -40.34 5.07 -32.36
CA ILE A 99 -40.06 5.72 -31.07
C ILE A 99 -41.12 5.33 -30.03
N GLU A 100 -42.41 5.45 -30.38
CA GLU A 100 -43.54 5.09 -29.52
C GLU A 100 -43.50 3.58 -29.14
N SER A 101 -43.11 2.71 -30.07
CA SER A 101 -43.01 1.27 -29.83
C SER A 101 -41.87 0.86 -28.90
N TYR A 102 -40.78 1.64 -28.81
CA TYR A 102 -39.65 1.30 -27.95
C TYR A 102 -39.96 1.55 -26.47
N TYR A 103 -40.84 2.49 -26.14
CA TYR A 103 -41.03 2.96 -24.76
C TYR A 103 -42.46 2.81 -24.22
N ASP A 104 -43.40 2.26 -25.01
CA ASP A 104 -44.81 2.10 -24.61
C ASP A 104 -45.43 3.42 -24.11
N MET A 105 -44.99 4.54 -24.70
CA MET A 105 -45.45 5.89 -24.42
C MET A 105 -46.21 6.44 -25.62
N ASP A 106 -47.46 6.82 -25.40
CA ASP A 106 -48.25 7.60 -26.36
C ASP A 106 -47.81 9.07 -26.26
N LEU A 107 -46.88 9.46 -27.14
CA LEU A 107 -46.30 10.80 -27.14
C LEU A 107 -47.24 11.85 -27.74
N GLY A 108 -48.42 11.45 -28.25
CA GLY A 108 -49.38 12.37 -28.85
C GLY A 108 -48.82 13.12 -30.06
N LEU A 109 -47.77 12.58 -30.70
CA LEU A 109 -47.04 13.23 -31.80
C LEU A 109 -47.82 13.21 -33.13
N LYS A 110 -48.91 12.45 -33.19
CA LYS A 110 -49.79 12.32 -34.35
C LYS A 110 -50.82 13.45 -34.39
N SER A 111 -50.43 14.63 -34.89
CA SER A 111 -51.38 15.68 -35.32
C SER A 111 -51.66 15.58 -36.83
N ASN A 112 -52.82 16.09 -37.30
CA ASN A 112 -53.10 16.26 -38.73
C ASN A 112 -52.50 17.55 -39.30
N SER A 113 -51.94 18.42 -38.44
CA SER A 113 -51.31 19.68 -38.81
C SER A 113 -49.79 19.52 -38.82
N PRO A 114 -49.11 19.67 -39.98
CA PRO A 114 -47.65 19.59 -40.05
C PRO A 114 -46.93 20.59 -39.13
N GLN A 115 -47.51 21.77 -38.90
CA GLN A 115 -46.92 22.77 -38.00
C GLN A 115 -47.01 22.38 -36.53
N GLU A 116 -48.10 21.76 -36.10
CA GLU A 116 -48.21 21.25 -34.73
C GLU A 116 -47.33 20.01 -34.52
N GLN A 117 -47.20 19.16 -35.54
CA GLN A 117 -46.28 18.03 -35.51
C GLN A 117 -44.83 18.47 -35.36
N LEU A 118 -44.40 19.47 -36.13
CA LEU A 118 -43.07 20.08 -36.03
C LEU A 118 -42.80 20.60 -34.62
N ALA A 119 -43.72 21.40 -34.07
CA ALA A 119 -43.57 21.96 -32.72
C ALA A 119 -43.47 20.87 -31.64
N ASN A 120 -44.30 19.82 -31.70
CA ASN A 120 -44.25 18.73 -30.73
C ASN A 120 -42.98 17.88 -30.86
N LEU A 121 -42.51 17.64 -32.09
CA LEU A 121 -41.25 16.94 -32.37
C LEU A 121 -40.04 17.72 -31.86
N GLU A 122 -40.00 19.05 -32.09
CA GLU A 122 -38.93 19.93 -31.61
C GLU A 122 -38.85 19.93 -30.08
N GLU A 123 -39.99 20.03 -29.39
CA GLU A 123 -40.05 20.01 -27.92
C GLU A 123 -39.60 18.65 -27.35
N ALA A 124 -40.09 17.55 -27.93
CA ALA A 124 -39.68 16.21 -27.53
C ALA A 124 -38.17 15.99 -27.77
N LEU A 125 -37.66 16.41 -28.92
CA LEU A 125 -36.25 16.28 -29.27
C LEU A 125 -35.34 17.08 -28.34
N ALA A 126 -35.74 18.29 -27.95
CA ALA A 126 -35.01 19.08 -26.94
C ALA A 126 -35.00 18.39 -25.57
N MET A 127 -36.11 17.78 -25.15
CA MET A 127 -36.19 17.01 -23.91
C MET A 127 -35.28 15.77 -23.94
N TYR A 128 -35.30 15.01 -25.03
CA TYR A 128 -34.45 13.82 -25.21
C TYR A 128 -32.96 14.18 -25.30
N GLN A 129 -32.60 15.27 -25.98
CA GLN A 129 -31.22 15.75 -26.04
C GLN A 129 -30.67 16.17 -24.66
N ASN A 130 -31.49 16.83 -23.83
CA ASN A 130 -31.10 17.14 -22.46
C ASN A 130 -30.96 15.87 -21.61
N THR A 131 -31.88 14.93 -21.74
CA THR A 131 -31.81 13.65 -21.03
C THR A 131 -30.58 12.83 -21.44
N LEU A 132 -30.27 12.77 -22.74
CA LEU A 132 -29.09 12.11 -23.28
C LEU A 132 -27.82 12.78 -22.76
N LYS A 133 -27.78 14.12 -22.73
CA LYS A 133 -26.64 14.86 -22.18
C LYS A 133 -26.41 14.53 -20.70
N ASP A 134 -27.46 14.50 -19.89
CA ASP A 134 -27.36 14.12 -18.48
C ASP A 134 -26.87 12.67 -18.32
N LEU A 135 -27.36 11.73 -19.14
CA LEU A 135 -26.92 10.34 -19.16
C LEU A 135 -25.45 10.18 -19.60
N VAL A 136 -25.00 10.96 -20.59
CA VAL A 136 -23.62 10.98 -21.09
C VAL A 136 -22.67 11.58 -20.05
N ASP A 137 -23.05 12.68 -19.40
CA ASP A 137 -22.25 13.30 -18.32
C ASP A 137 -22.12 12.32 -17.13
N GLN A 138 -23.21 11.66 -16.76
CA GLN A 138 -23.18 10.58 -15.76
C GLN A 138 -22.33 9.38 -16.22
N SER A 139 -22.32 9.04 -17.51
CA SER A 139 -21.50 7.97 -18.11
C SER A 139 -20.01 8.29 -18.02
N GLY A 140 -19.61 9.52 -18.36
CA GLY A 140 -18.25 10.01 -18.21
C GLY A 140 -17.75 9.91 -16.77
N ASP A 141 -18.57 10.34 -15.81
CA ASP A 141 -18.25 10.25 -14.38
C ASP A 141 -18.16 8.80 -13.87
N THR A 142 -18.95 7.90 -14.44
CA THR A 142 -18.92 6.46 -14.13
C THR A 142 -17.68 5.76 -14.68
N GLN A 143 -17.25 6.11 -15.89
CA GLN A 143 -16.02 5.60 -16.46
C GLN A 143 -14.79 6.12 -15.69
N ILE A 144 -14.84 7.38 -15.24
CA ILE A 144 -13.85 7.94 -14.31
C ILE A 144 -13.81 7.13 -13.01
N LEU A 145 -14.97 6.80 -12.44
CA LEU A 145 -15.05 6.01 -11.21
C LEU A 145 -14.48 4.60 -11.39
N ASN A 146 -14.82 3.90 -12.49
CA ASN A 146 -14.30 2.56 -12.77
C ASN A 146 -12.77 2.55 -12.95
N ASN A 147 -12.23 3.48 -13.73
CA ASN A 147 -10.78 3.63 -13.90
C ASN A 147 -10.08 3.87 -12.54
N ARG A 148 -10.73 4.59 -11.63
CA ARG A 148 -10.21 4.87 -10.28
C ARG A 148 -10.32 3.68 -9.33
N ILE A 149 -11.40 2.90 -9.43
CA ILE A 149 -11.54 1.63 -8.70
C ILE A 149 -10.40 0.70 -9.11
N GLU A 150 -10.17 0.53 -10.41
CA GLU A 150 -9.10 -0.33 -10.93
C GLU A 150 -7.71 0.17 -10.52
N ARG A 151 -7.48 1.49 -10.56
CA ARG A 151 -6.24 2.09 -10.07
C ARG A 151 -6.04 1.85 -8.57
N THR A 152 -7.09 1.99 -7.75
CA THR A 152 -7.04 1.73 -6.30
C THR A 152 -6.78 0.25 -6.02
N GLU A 153 -7.39 -0.66 -6.77
CA GLU A 153 -7.13 -2.10 -6.68
C GLU A 153 -5.69 -2.46 -7.07
N SER A 154 -5.16 -1.82 -8.13
CA SER A 154 -3.75 -1.94 -8.53
C SER A 154 -2.82 -1.45 -7.44
N MET A 155 -3.07 -0.27 -6.85
CA MET A 155 -2.27 0.26 -5.75
C MET A 155 -2.26 -0.67 -4.54
N ILE A 156 -3.40 -1.26 -4.18
CA ILE A 156 -3.50 -2.24 -3.09
C ILE A 156 -2.72 -3.53 -3.40
N LEU A 157 -2.71 -3.97 -4.67
CA LEU A 157 -1.89 -5.10 -5.12
C LEU A 157 -0.41 -4.75 -5.03
N ASP A 158 -0.02 -3.56 -5.45
CA ASP A 158 1.36 -3.09 -5.37
C ASP A 158 1.84 -3.05 -3.93
N VAL A 159 1.05 -2.56 -2.98
CA VAL A 159 1.36 -2.59 -1.53
C VAL A 159 1.68 -4.01 -1.03
N LYS A 160 0.97 -5.02 -1.54
CA LYS A 160 1.18 -6.42 -1.15
C LYS A 160 2.55 -6.95 -1.60
N HIS A 161 3.12 -6.35 -2.64
CA HIS A 161 4.39 -6.73 -3.28
C HIS A 161 5.52 -5.72 -3.08
N ALA A 162 5.21 -4.48 -2.68
CA ALA A 162 6.13 -3.36 -2.69
C ALA A 162 7.05 -3.37 -1.46
N LYS A 163 8.35 -3.41 -1.75
CA LYS A 163 9.42 -2.98 -0.84
C LYS A 163 9.45 -1.45 -0.68
N ASP A 164 8.77 -0.72 -1.57
CA ASP A 164 8.78 0.74 -1.70
C ASP A 164 7.35 1.28 -1.83
N LEU A 165 6.79 1.79 -0.74
CA LEU A 165 5.47 2.42 -0.73
C LEU A 165 5.60 3.94 -0.73
N ASP A 166 5.03 4.59 -1.76
CA ASP A 166 4.88 6.04 -1.79
C ASP A 166 3.57 6.46 -1.12
N ILE A 167 3.66 6.67 0.20
CA ILE A 167 2.53 7.07 1.04
C ILE A 167 1.92 8.40 0.58
N SER A 168 2.72 9.31 0.02
CA SER A 168 2.24 10.62 -0.42
C SER A 168 1.30 10.50 -1.63
N THR A 169 1.71 9.71 -2.62
CA THR A 169 0.88 9.40 -3.80
C THR A 169 -0.38 8.64 -3.40
N ILE A 170 -0.28 7.71 -2.45
CA ILE A 170 -1.43 6.96 -1.94
C ILE A 170 -2.44 7.88 -1.24
N ASN A 171 -1.99 8.75 -0.33
CA ASN A 171 -2.87 9.66 0.39
C ASN A 171 -3.54 10.67 -0.57
N SER A 172 -2.81 11.12 -1.59
CA SER A 172 -3.38 11.95 -2.66
C SER A 172 -4.49 11.21 -3.40
N ASP A 173 -4.26 9.98 -3.84
CA ASP A 173 -5.28 9.20 -4.57
C ASP A 173 -6.50 8.87 -3.68
N ILE A 174 -6.31 8.64 -2.37
CA ILE A 174 -7.40 8.48 -1.39
C ILE A 174 -8.25 9.75 -1.29
N TYR A 175 -7.61 10.92 -1.20
CA TYR A 175 -8.32 12.20 -1.15
C TYR A 175 -9.17 12.41 -2.40
N ILE A 176 -8.56 12.19 -3.56
CA ILE A 176 -9.22 12.35 -4.86
C ILE A 176 -10.38 11.34 -5.01
N TRP A 177 -10.27 10.13 -4.44
CA TRP A 177 -11.37 9.15 -4.42
C TRP A 177 -12.54 9.58 -3.54
N ASN A 178 -12.26 10.01 -2.29
CA ASN A 178 -13.30 10.50 -1.36
C ASN A 178 -14.06 11.69 -1.95
N ASP A 179 -13.34 12.67 -2.51
CA ASP A 179 -13.93 13.83 -3.18
C ASP A 179 -14.87 13.42 -4.33
N THR A 180 -14.50 12.37 -5.08
CA THR A 180 -15.34 11.86 -6.16
C THR A 180 -16.57 11.12 -5.66
N LEU A 181 -16.49 10.41 -4.53
CA LEU A 181 -17.69 9.83 -3.91
C LEU A 181 -18.68 10.91 -3.51
N ASP A 182 -18.20 11.97 -2.85
CA ASP A 182 -19.03 13.08 -2.40
C ASP A 182 -19.70 13.78 -3.59
N ARG A 183 -18.95 13.97 -4.69
CA ARG A 183 -19.47 14.60 -5.90
C ARG A 183 -20.56 13.77 -6.59
N LEU A 184 -20.53 12.45 -6.43
CA LEU A 184 -21.45 11.52 -7.09
C LEU A 184 -22.55 11.01 -6.15
N ASP A 185 -22.61 11.52 -4.91
CA ASP A 185 -23.60 11.15 -3.89
C ASP A 185 -23.69 9.62 -3.66
N ILE A 186 -22.54 8.94 -3.67
CA ILE A 186 -22.48 7.49 -3.49
C ILE A 186 -22.30 7.17 -2.01
N ASP A 187 -23.30 6.50 -1.42
CA ASP A 187 -23.29 6.10 -0.01
C ASP A 187 -22.31 4.93 0.26
N VAL A 188 -21.03 5.28 0.40
CA VAL A 188 -19.96 4.36 0.78
C VAL A 188 -19.03 5.00 1.79
N PRO A 189 -18.48 4.23 2.75
CA PRO A 189 -17.59 4.80 3.76
C PRO A 189 -16.31 5.35 3.11
N HIS A 190 -15.97 6.60 3.42
CA HIS A 190 -14.73 7.25 2.99
C HIS A 190 -13.50 6.45 3.36
N LEU A 191 -12.48 6.47 2.51
CA LEU A 191 -11.17 5.92 2.80
C LEU A 191 -10.41 6.85 3.75
N GLU A 192 -9.95 6.31 4.88
CA GLU A 192 -9.03 7.03 5.76
C GLU A 192 -7.63 7.14 5.12
N PRO A 193 -6.79 8.11 5.50
CA PRO A 193 -5.39 8.15 5.06
C PRO A 193 -4.57 7.00 5.64
N VAL A 194 -3.44 6.69 5.00
CA VAL A 194 -2.48 5.68 5.47
C VAL A 194 -1.84 6.15 6.78
N PRO A 195 -1.64 5.28 7.79
CA PRO A 195 -0.97 5.65 9.03
C PRO A 195 0.45 6.19 8.81
N ASP A 196 0.80 7.30 9.47
CA ASP A 196 2.08 8.03 9.32
C ASP A 196 3.33 7.29 9.83
N ASN A 197 3.20 6.04 10.24
CA ASN A 197 4.18 5.34 11.06
C ASN A 197 5.27 4.61 10.27
N TYR A 198 5.25 4.63 8.93
CA TYR A 198 6.32 4.05 8.12
C TYR A 198 7.32 5.11 7.65
N ASN A 199 8.55 5.03 8.15
CA ASN A 199 9.65 5.89 7.72
C ASN A 199 10.68 5.08 6.93
N ARG A 200 10.61 5.16 5.59
CA ARG A 200 11.55 4.48 4.67
C ARG A 200 13.00 4.92 4.89
N GLU A 201 13.22 6.22 5.06
CA GLU A 201 14.57 6.76 5.28
C GLU A 201 15.20 6.15 6.53
N ARG A 202 14.40 5.98 7.59
CA ARG A 202 14.83 5.35 8.82
C ARG A 202 15.25 3.89 8.62
N VAL A 203 14.50 3.12 7.84
CA VAL A 203 14.83 1.72 7.52
C VAL A 203 16.13 1.63 6.73
N GLU A 204 16.34 2.47 5.72
CA GLU A 204 17.58 2.45 4.93
C GLU A 204 18.80 2.94 5.72
N GLN A 205 18.61 3.92 6.61
CA GLN A 205 19.64 4.34 7.58
C GLN A 205 20.05 3.15 8.47
N LEU A 206 19.08 2.41 9.03
CA LEU A 206 19.35 1.23 9.86
C LEU A 206 20.08 0.13 9.08
N LYS A 207 19.67 -0.17 7.84
CA LYS A 207 20.38 -1.14 6.97
C LYS A 207 21.84 -0.74 6.77
N THR A 208 22.09 0.55 6.51
CA THR A 208 23.43 1.08 6.31
C THR A 208 24.28 0.97 7.56
N GLN A 209 23.73 1.36 8.73
CA GLN A 209 24.42 1.22 10.01
C GLN A 209 24.77 -0.24 10.31
N MET A 210 23.80 -1.17 10.16
CA MET A 210 24.03 -2.60 10.39
C MET A 210 25.11 -3.18 9.45
N ARG A 211 25.12 -2.81 8.16
CA ARG A 211 26.18 -3.21 7.22
C ARG A 211 27.55 -2.67 7.66
N GLY A 212 27.60 -1.45 8.19
CA GLY A 212 28.80 -0.86 8.78
C GLY A 212 29.35 -1.71 9.94
N VAL A 213 28.51 -2.07 10.91
CA VAL A 213 28.90 -2.92 12.04
C VAL A 213 29.37 -4.30 11.58
N LEU A 214 28.66 -4.91 10.63
CA LEU A 214 29.05 -6.20 10.03
C LEU A 214 30.41 -6.13 9.32
N GLY A 215 30.70 -5.03 8.63
CA GLY A 215 32.00 -4.76 8.04
C GLY A 215 33.12 -4.71 9.09
N ARG A 216 32.87 -4.03 10.22
CA ARG A 216 33.83 -3.99 11.34
C ARG A 216 34.06 -5.38 11.92
N LEU A 217 33.01 -6.14 12.20
CA LEU A 217 33.10 -7.52 12.72
C LEU A 217 33.88 -8.44 11.79
N ARG A 218 33.70 -8.32 10.47
CA ARG A 218 34.44 -9.12 9.48
C ARG A 218 35.92 -8.79 9.44
N ASN A 219 36.29 -7.53 9.66
CA ASN A 219 37.66 -7.04 9.56
C ASN A 219 38.45 -7.15 10.88
N ARG A 220 37.79 -7.50 11.99
CA ARG A 220 38.47 -7.72 13.28
C ARG A 220 39.15 -9.07 13.33
N TYR A 221 40.17 -9.13 14.20
CA TYR A 221 40.85 -10.39 14.50
C TYR A 221 39.88 -11.44 15.02
N TYR A 222 39.92 -12.62 14.40
CA TYR A 222 39.00 -13.70 14.68
C TYR A 222 39.42 -14.47 15.93
N LEU A 223 38.70 -14.25 17.01
CA LEU A 223 38.82 -15.04 18.23
C LEU A 223 37.82 -16.21 18.16
N ASN A 224 38.30 -17.44 18.29
CA ASN A 224 37.46 -18.65 18.22
C ASN A 224 36.29 -18.63 19.22
N ILE A 225 36.41 -17.92 20.34
CA ILE A 225 35.33 -17.75 21.33
C ILE A 225 34.11 -16.98 20.79
N PHE A 226 34.28 -16.17 19.74
CA PHE A 226 33.21 -15.40 19.10
C PHE A 226 32.68 -16.02 17.80
N ILE A 227 33.02 -17.29 17.51
CA ILE A 227 32.56 -18.01 16.30
C ILE A 227 31.02 -18.07 16.21
N LYS A 228 30.35 -18.41 17.31
CA LYS A 228 28.88 -18.51 17.39
C LYS A 228 28.22 -17.13 17.15
N PRO A 229 28.58 -16.05 17.87
CA PRO A 229 28.13 -14.69 17.55
C PRO A 229 28.35 -14.29 16.09
N PHE A 230 29.51 -14.63 15.53
CA PHE A 230 29.83 -14.31 14.13
C PHE A 230 28.95 -15.05 13.12
N GLN A 231 28.63 -16.32 13.38
CA GLN A 231 27.67 -17.08 12.55
C GLN A 231 26.27 -16.45 12.60
N ILE A 232 25.84 -15.95 13.75
CA ILE A 232 24.55 -15.27 13.89
C ILE A 232 24.58 -13.92 13.15
N ALA A 233 25.68 -13.17 13.24
CA ALA A 233 25.87 -11.94 12.47
C ALA A 233 25.79 -12.17 10.95
N LYS A 234 26.31 -13.29 10.43
CA LYS A 234 26.13 -13.69 9.03
C LYS A 234 24.66 -13.92 8.66
N LYS A 235 23.89 -14.56 9.55
CA LYS A 235 22.44 -14.74 9.33
C LYS A 235 21.72 -13.39 9.33
N ILE A 236 22.10 -12.45 10.20
CA ILE A 236 21.58 -11.08 10.19
C ILE A 236 21.91 -10.37 8.86
N ALA A 237 23.14 -10.52 8.34
CA ALA A 237 23.52 -9.95 7.04
C ALA A 237 22.64 -10.48 5.89
N HIS A 238 22.34 -11.77 5.93
CA HIS A 238 21.42 -12.42 5.00
C HIS A 238 19.99 -11.90 5.16
N ASP A 239 19.49 -11.79 6.39
CA ASP A 239 18.15 -11.30 6.69
C ASP A 239 17.96 -9.83 6.28
N ILE A 240 19.01 -9.00 6.36
CA ILE A 240 19.05 -7.64 5.80
C ILE A 240 18.99 -7.65 4.27
N SER A 241 19.69 -8.59 3.63
CA SER A 241 19.79 -8.66 2.16
C SER A 241 18.49 -9.19 1.53
N GLU A 242 17.86 -10.17 2.16
CA GLU A 242 16.56 -10.71 1.75
C GLU A 242 15.36 -9.91 2.27
N ASP A 243 15.61 -8.90 3.11
CA ASP A 243 14.60 -8.04 3.70
C ASP A 243 13.56 -8.79 4.55
N ARG A 244 14.02 -9.76 5.36
CA ARG A 244 13.13 -10.63 6.15
C ARG A 244 12.28 -9.84 7.16
N GLY A 245 11.17 -10.43 7.59
CA GLY A 245 10.19 -9.79 8.48
C GLY A 245 10.64 -9.69 9.95
N GLN A 246 9.87 -8.96 10.75
CA GLN A 246 10.07 -8.71 12.20
C GLN A 246 10.58 -9.94 12.99
N ARG A 247 9.88 -11.08 12.87
CA ARG A 247 10.23 -12.32 13.62
C ARG A 247 11.65 -12.80 13.39
N ALA A 248 12.21 -12.61 12.19
CA ALA A 248 13.58 -12.99 11.91
C ALA A 248 14.55 -12.14 12.74
N PHE A 249 14.37 -10.82 12.74
CA PHE A 249 15.22 -9.90 13.50
C PHE A 249 15.09 -10.10 15.02
N ASP A 250 13.88 -10.35 15.55
CA ASP A 250 13.67 -10.65 16.97
C ASP A 250 14.38 -11.96 17.40
N SER A 251 14.26 -13.02 16.59
CA SER A 251 14.96 -14.28 16.86
C SER A 251 16.47 -14.09 16.86
N ARG A 252 17.01 -13.40 15.85
CA ARG A 252 18.45 -13.15 15.73
C ARG A 252 19.00 -12.26 16.83
N TYR A 253 18.24 -11.27 17.27
CA TYR A 253 18.58 -10.44 18.42
C TYR A 253 18.79 -11.30 19.67
N ASN A 254 17.82 -12.14 20.02
CA ASN A 254 17.92 -13.00 21.21
C ASN A 254 19.05 -14.02 21.10
N GLU A 255 19.23 -14.64 19.92
CA GLU A 255 20.34 -15.56 19.65
C GLU A 255 21.70 -14.87 19.81
N LEU A 256 21.84 -13.65 19.27
CA LEU A 256 23.09 -12.90 19.30
C LEU A 256 23.47 -12.51 20.72
N ILE A 257 22.50 -12.07 21.53
CA ILE A 257 22.72 -11.78 22.95
C ILE A 257 23.19 -13.04 23.67
N ALA A 258 22.46 -14.15 23.59
CA ALA A 258 22.83 -15.38 24.28
C ALA A 258 24.22 -15.90 23.88
N ALA A 259 24.55 -15.84 22.59
CA ALA A 259 25.87 -16.27 22.11
C ALA A 259 26.99 -15.32 22.55
N ASN A 260 26.73 -14.02 22.64
CA ASN A 260 27.70 -13.04 23.12
C ASN A 260 27.94 -13.21 24.63
N GLU A 261 26.89 -13.48 25.40
CA GLU A 261 26.99 -13.82 26.84
C GLU A 261 27.85 -15.07 27.06
N GLU A 262 27.59 -16.15 26.29
CA GLU A 262 28.39 -17.37 26.33
C GLU A 262 29.87 -17.11 26.01
N ALA A 263 30.15 -16.30 24.98
CA ALA A 263 31.50 -15.93 24.58
C ALA A 263 32.24 -15.13 25.67
N VAL A 264 31.52 -14.19 26.31
CA VAL A 264 32.03 -13.39 27.43
C VAL A 264 32.32 -14.27 28.64
N ASP A 265 31.45 -15.24 28.95
CA ASP A 265 31.69 -16.19 30.04
C ASP A 265 32.90 -17.08 29.79
N ILE A 266 33.09 -17.55 28.55
CA ILE A 266 34.28 -18.31 28.18
C ILE A 266 35.54 -17.43 28.28
N PHE A 267 35.46 -16.17 27.85
CA PHE A 267 36.55 -15.20 27.99
C PHE A 267 36.90 -15.01 29.48
N ASN A 268 35.89 -14.74 30.30
CA ASN A 268 36.01 -14.58 31.74
C ASN A 268 36.43 -15.85 32.49
N LYS A 269 36.34 -17.05 31.90
CA LYS A 269 36.82 -18.29 32.53
C LYS A 269 38.25 -18.65 32.11
N LYS A 270 38.57 -18.46 30.83
CA LYS A 270 39.85 -18.90 30.24
C LYS A 270 40.93 -17.83 30.26
N TYR A 271 40.54 -16.56 30.17
CA TYR A 271 41.48 -15.45 30.02
C TYR A 271 41.52 -14.54 31.25
N TRP A 272 40.59 -14.66 32.20
CA TRP A 272 40.66 -13.87 33.45
C TRP A 272 41.89 -14.24 34.31
N GLN A 273 42.22 -15.53 34.41
CA GLN A 273 43.37 -16.02 35.20
C GLN A 273 44.70 -15.49 34.63
N ILE A 274 44.70 -15.16 33.33
CA ILE A 274 45.87 -14.71 32.59
C ILE A 274 45.93 -13.18 32.51
N THR A 275 44.78 -12.49 32.52
CA THR A 275 44.70 -11.04 32.29
C THR A 275 44.38 -10.22 33.53
N GLY A 276 44.05 -10.87 34.65
CA GLY A 276 43.62 -10.23 35.90
C GLY A 276 42.29 -9.46 35.80
N ASN A 277 41.68 -9.37 34.62
CA ASN A 277 40.48 -8.57 34.38
C ASN A 277 39.30 -9.48 34.06
N ARG A 278 38.14 -9.19 34.68
CA ARG A 278 36.87 -9.84 34.35
C ARG A 278 35.86 -8.80 33.86
N TRP A 279 34.97 -9.21 32.98
CA TRP A 279 33.83 -8.39 32.58
C TRP A 279 32.60 -8.78 33.37
N GLN A 280 32.03 -7.83 34.09
CA GLN A 280 30.80 -8.03 34.85
C GLN A 280 29.65 -7.32 34.16
N ARG A 281 28.52 -8.03 34.05
CA ARG A 281 27.29 -7.46 33.51
C ARG A 281 26.79 -6.34 34.40
N ILE A 282 26.38 -5.23 33.80
CA ILE A 282 25.64 -4.17 34.48
C ILE A 282 24.20 -4.66 34.57
N SER A 283 23.68 -4.87 35.78
CA SER A 283 22.37 -5.52 36.04
C SER A 283 21.19 -4.92 35.28
N THR A 284 21.27 -3.64 34.91
CA THR A 284 20.20 -2.89 34.21
C THR A 284 20.32 -2.88 32.69
N ASN A 285 21.48 -3.22 32.11
CA ASN A 285 21.69 -3.19 30.66
C ASN A 285 22.00 -4.59 30.14
N ARG A 286 21.09 -5.15 29.32
CA ARG A 286 21.25 -6.51 28.78
C ARG A 286 22.54 -6.68 27.97
N CYS A 287 23.06 -5.59 27.41
CA CYS A 287 24.28 -5.54 26.62
C CYS A 287 25.47 -4.90 27.37
N GLY A 288 25.24 -4.35 28.57
CA GLY A 288 26.24 -3.57 29.30
C GLY A 288 27.17 -4.43 30.14
N TYR A 289 28.48 -4.28 29.94
CA TYR A 289 29.50 -4.91 30.78
C TYR A 289 30.60 -3.93 31.11
N VAL A 290 31.00 -3.88 32.38
CA VAL A 290 32.16 -3.12 32.87
C VAL A 290 33.35 -4.04 33.13
N SER A 291 34.55 -3.50 32.95
CA SER A 291 35.78 -4.16 33.42
C SER A 291 35.84 -4.04 34.94
N VAL A 292 36.13 -5.14 35.62
CA VAL A 292 36.31 -5.19 37.07
C VAL A 292 37.75 -5.60 37.35
N ALA A 293 38.37 -4.88 38.30
CA ALA A 293 39.72 -5.15 38.76
C ALA A 293 39.84 -6.59 39.33
N PRO A 294 41.05 -7.19 39.28
CA PRO A 294 41.28 -8.52 39.81
C PRO A 294 40.86 -8.61 41.29
N THR A 295 40.23 -9.71 41.66
CA THR A 295 39.90 -10.04 43.07
C THR A 295 40.93 -10.96 43.70
N HIS A 296 41.95 -11.38 42.94
CA HIS A 296 43.06 -12.23 43.36
C HIS A 296 44.36 -11.70 42.76
N ASP A 297 45.48 -11.89 43.46
CA ASP A 297 46.80 -11.51 42.97
C ASP A 297 47.11 -12.23 41.64
N PRO A 298 47.80 -11.57 40.68
CA PRO A 298 48.26 -12.21 39.46
C PRO A 298 49.13 -13.44 39.81
N ILE A 299 48.89 -14.56 39.14
CA ILE A 299 49.75 -15.77 39.24
C ILE A 299 51.08 -15.51 38.53
#